data_AF-A0A6A6SLZ8-F1
#
_entry.id   AF-A0A6A6SLZ8-F1
#
_cell.length_a   1.000
_cell.length_b   1.000
_cell.length_c   1.000
_cell.angle_alpha   90.00
_cell.angle_beta   90.00
_cell.angle_gamma   90.00
#
_symmetry.space_group_name_H-M   'P 1'
#
loop_
_entity.id
_entity.type
_entity.pdbx_description
1 polymer ?
#
loop_
_entity_poly.entity_id
_entity_poly.type
_entity_poly.pdbx_seq_one_letter_code
_entity_poly.pdbx_strand_id
1 'polypeptide(L)'
;MPPSSPYSGMVRTAVVFARLMVAGKDHGIRPFIVPLNDPSGAMCAGVSCTLFPARPGAKAIDHSLTSFCHVPLPAAALLGDLNCSLKDERKNFLRAIHRVSVGTLCLSTSNATVLRVSACVAGRYSIQRRVGAPKSVPILSFSTQYSPIAQILAHSIVFDNWAIDSTKVFVENVGKPDIQNLIGGIFKATVISYTQKVLSDLVDRCGWQGLYVHNQISELWLAEKGNSIAEGDFLVLCIRLASEVLLGRYAPPKARNPQCLLARHEAGVWDEARQTSASLKGGHRGKEFNSRILPLALSLVQATGHRMAYEAAKHVMAHGNDQGLGMTPQVLALYESTCMMEDQSWYVENGIMSRQELLHRNVDATNTLLPLLEGMIKDPAVDAFVSAPMVDQDRLACFFSSLISFQGQRTKAGLR
;
A
#
# COMPACT_ATOMS: atom_id res chain seq x y z
N MET A 1 15.24 3.67 -0.74
CA MET A 1 16.68 3.54 -1.06
C MET A 1 17.23 2.31 -0.37
N PRO A 2 17.96 1.45 -1.09
CA PRO A 2 18.54 0.25 -0.51
C PRO A 2 19.62 0.62 0.53
N PRO A 3 19.82 -0.23 1.55
CA PRO A 3 20.86 -0.04 2.55
C PRO A 3 22.24 -0.30 1.95
N SER A 4 23.09 0.73 1.94
CA SER A 4 24.43 0.70 1.34
C SER A 4 25.55 0.94 2.34
N SER A 5 25.21 1.14 3.63
CA SER A 5 26.22 1.38 4.64
C SER A 5 26.79 0.07 5.20
N PRO A 6 28.00 0.11 5.78
CA PRO A 6 28.58 -1.00 6.52
C PRO A 6 28.03 -1.09 7.96
N TYR A 7 27.07 -0.24 8.38
CA TYR A 7 26.60 -0.12 9.76
C TYR A 7 26.09 -1.44 10.36
N SER A 8 25.48 -2.29 9.53
CA SER A 8 24.99 -3.60 9.95
C SER A 8 26.08 -4.68 10.01
N GLY A 9 27.36 -4.32 9.87
CA GLY A 9 28.49 -5.26 9.84
C GLY A 9 28.48 -6.22 8.64
N MET A 10 27.80 -5.87 7.55
CA MET A 10 27.66 -6.71 6.36
C MET A 10 28.47 -6.16 5.18
N VAL A 11 29.04 -7.07 4.38
CA VAL A 11 29.61 -6.75 3.06
C VAL A 11 28.49 -6.37 2.12
N ARG A 12 28.63 -5.25 1.41
CA ARG A 12 27.64 -4.72 0.48
C ARG A 12 28.21 -4.63 -0.93
N THR A 13 27.40 -5.06 -1.88
CA THR A 13 27.57 -4.85 -3.32
C THR A 13 26.29 -4.22 -3.83
N ALA A 14 26.41 -3.20 -4.69
CA ALA A 14 25.27 -2.53 -5.28
C ALA A 14 25.19 -2.73 -6.78
N VAL A 15 23.97 -2.67 -7.30
CA VAL A 15 23.72 -2.38 -8.71
C VAL A 15 23.54 -0.87 -8.84
N VAL A 16 24.53 -0.20 -9.42
CA VAL A 16 24.56 1.26 -9.62
C VAL A 16 24.14 1.57 -11.04
N PHE A 17 23.08 2.37 -11.20
CA PHE A 17 22.67 2.88 -12.51
C PHE A 17 23.40 4.18 -12.80
N ALA A 18 24.24 4.19 -13.84
CA ALA A 18 25.04 5.34 -14.24
C ALA A 18 24.98 5.55 -15.77
N ARG A 19 25.25 6.78 -16.23
CA ARG A 19 25.35 7.08 -17.67
C ARG A 19 26.61 6.45 -18.23
N LEU A 20 26.48 5.56 -19.22
CA LEU A 20 27.62 4.91 -19.87
C LEU A 20 28.20 5.84 -20.95
N MET A 21 29.46 6.24 -20.76
CA MET A 21 30.20 7.04 -21.73
C MET A 21 31.33 6.20 -22.36
N VAL A 22 31.36 6.10 -23.69
CA VAL A 22 32.40 5.36 -24.44
C VAL A 22 33.00 6.27 -25.50
N ALA A 23 34.31 6.53 -25.42
CA ALA A 23 35.01 7.44 -26.33
C ALA A 23 34.27 8.80 -26.53
N GLY A 24 33.76 9.37 -25.44
CA GLY A 24 33.01 10.63 -25.44
C GLY A 24 31.54 10.52 -25.89
N LYS A 25 31.08 9.34 -26.32
CA LYS A 25 29.70 9.10 -26.73
C LYS A 25 28.85 8.60 -25.56
N ASP A 26 27.62 9.09 -25.48
CA ASP A 26 26.61 8.68 -24.50
C ASP A 26 25.83 7.46 -24.97
N HIS A 27 25.71 6.45 -24.11
CA HIS A 27 24.98 5.20 -24.33
C HIS A 27 23.82 5.00 -23.34
N GLY A 28 23.37 6.10 -22.70
CA GLY A 28 22.25 6.12 -21.78
C GLY A 28 22.58 5.54 -20.40
N ILE A 29 21.54 5.35 -19.59
CA ILE A 29 21.67 4.83 -18.22
C ILE A 29 21.81 3.31 -18.25
N ARG A 30 22.88 2.80 -17.64
CA ARG A 30 23.23 1.38 -17.60
C ARG A 30 23.53 0.90 -16.17
N PRO A 31 23.17 -0.34 -15.81
CA PRO A 31 23.49 -0.92 -14.50
C PRO A 31 24.91 -1.48 -14.42
N PHE A 32 25.60 -1.22 -13.31
CA PHE A 32 26.94 -1.70 -12.99
C PHE A 32 26.95 -2.39 -11.62
N ILE A 33 27.67 -3.51 -11.49
CA ILE A 33 27.95 -4.13 -10.19
C ILE A 33 29.14 -3.40 -9.56
N VAL A 34 28.93 -2.88 -8.35
CA VAL A 34 29.95 -2.10 -7.62
C VAL A 34 30.08 -2.62 -6.18
N PRO A 35 31.24 -3.18 -5.79
CA PRO A 35 31.55 -3.44 -4.39
C PRO A 35 31.56 -2.12 -3.60
N LEU A 36 30.92 -2.08 -2.43
CA LEU A 36 30.81 -0.86 -1.62
C LEU A 36 31.75 -0.87 -0.41
N ASN A 37 31.86 -2.00 0.28
CA ASN A 37 32.74 -2.18 1.42
C ASN A 37 33.33 -3.59 1.46
N ASP A 38 34.41 -3.76 2.21
CA ASP A 38 35.08 -5.04 2.41
C ASP A 38 34.58 -5.75 3.69
N PRO A 39 35.05 -7.00 3.97
CA PRO A 39 34.68 -7.75 5.18
C PRO A 39 35.08 -7.09 6.50
N SER A 40 36.01 -6.14 6.51
CA SER A 40 36.35 -5.37 7.71
C SER A 40 35.34 -4.25 8.00
N GLY A 41 34.44 -3.96 7.04
CA GLY A 41 33.51 -2.84 7.10
C GLY A 41 34.08 -1.55 6.51
N ALA A 42 35.34 -1.54 6.06
CA ALA A 42 35.93 -0.38 5.39
C ALA A 42 35.31 -0.20 4.00
N MET A 43 34.98 1.05 3.66
CA MET A 43 34.48 1.39 2.32
C MET A 43 35.56 1.15 1.26
N CYS A 44 35.16 0.66 0.09
CA CYS A 44 36.09 0.47 -1.02
C CYS A 44 36.67 1.82 -1.50
N ALA A 45 37.87 1.77 -2.08
CA ALA A 45 38.56 2.97 -2.58
C ALA A 45 37.68 3.78 -3.55
N GLY A 46 37.54 5.07 -3.29
CA GLY A 46 36.69 5.98 -4.09
C GLY A 46 35.19 5.87 -3.79
N VAL A 47 34.75 4.99 -2.88
CA VAL A 47 33.35 4.89 -2.44
C VAL A 47 33.21 5.56 -1.08
N SER A 48 32.21 6.43 -0.91
CA SER A 48 31.86 7.02 0.38
C SER A 48 30.37 6.81 0.67
N CYS A 49 30.03 6.57 1.94
CA CYS A 49 28.65 6.41 2.40
C CYS A 49 28.39 7.35 3.58
N THR A 50 27.31 8.14 3.49
CA THR A 50 26.86 9.05 4.55
C THR A 50 25.46 8.65 4.97
N LEU A 51 25.32 8.16 6.21
CA LEU A 51 24.02 7.77 6.78
C LEU A 51 23.09 8.98 6.93
N PHE A 52 21.82 8.77 6.58
CA PHE A 52 20.76 9.72 6.92
C PHE A 52 20.21 9.43 8.32
N PRO A 53 19.66 10.46 8.99
CA PRO A 53 18.87 10.24 10.20
C PRO A 53 17.73 9.25 9.95
N ALA A 54 17.36 8.52 10.99
CA ALA A 54 16.25 7.58 10.92
C ALA A 54 14.96 8.30 10.50
N ARG A 55 14.27 7.75 9.51
CA ARG A 55 12.93 8.24 9.15
C ARG A 55 11.87 7.59 10.06
N PRO A 56 10.75 8.26 10.33
CA PRO A 56 9.63 7.64 11.02
C PRO A 56 9.11 6.39 10.28
N GLY A 57 8.59 5.42 11.06
CA GLY A 57 7.99 4.19 10.55
C GLY A 57 8.98 3.06 10.30
N ALA A 58 9.84 3.17 9.28
CA ALA A 58 10.76 2.08 8.95
C ALA A 58 12.06 2.16 9.76
N LYS A 59 12.14 1.38 10.85
CA LYS A 59 13.31 1.34 11.75
C LYS A 59 14.45 0.46 11.27
N ALA A 60 14.19 -0.52 10.40
CA ALA A 60 15.14 -1.57 10.06
C ALA A 60 16.06 -1.28 8.85
N ILE A 61 15.95 -0.10 8.23
CA ILE A 61 16.69 0.23 7.00
C ILE A 61 17.54 1.48 7.20
N ASP A 62 18.85 1.33 7.01
CA ASP A 62 19.84 2.41 6.98
C ASP A 62 19.83 3.11 5.61
N HIS A 63 19.04 4.17 5.49
CA HIS A 63 19.10 5.03 4.32
C HIS A 63 20.40 5.85 4.33
N SER A 64 21.05 5.97 3.18
CA SER A 64 22.31 6.70 3.07
C SER A 64 22.45 7.38 1.71
N LEU A 65 23.32 8.39 1.65
CA LEU A 65 23.92 8.87 0.41
C LEU A 65 25.17 8.03 0.13
N THR A 66 25.29 7.50 -1.09
CA THR A 66 26.49 6.81 -1.55
C THR A 66 27.09 7.56 -2.74
N SER A 67 28.36 7.92 -2.65
CA SER A 67 29.09 8.67 -3.69
C SER A 67 30.26 7.86 -4.21
N PHE A 68 30.58 8.06 -5.49
CA PHE A 68 31.65 7.37 -6.20
C PHE A 68 32.59 8.40 -6.82
N CYS A 69 33.87 8.32 -6.50
CA CYS A 69 34.93 9.18 -7.01
C CYS A 69 35.98 8.32 -7.71
N HIS A 70 36.00 8.37 -9.05
CA HIS A 70 36.95 7.64 -9.90
C HIS A 70 37.13 6.15 -9.54
N VAL A 71 36.03 5.45 -9.23
CA VAL A 71 36.05 4.02 -8.86
C VAL A 71 36.36 3.16 -10.09
N PRO A 72 37.50 2.45 -10.14
CA PRO A 72 37.82 1.57 -11.26
C PRO A 72 36.95 0.30 -11.20
N LEU A 73 36.35 -0.06 -12.34
CA LEU A 73 35.55 -1.27 -12.48
C LEU A 73 36.02 -2.08 -13.69
N PRO A 74 36.07 -3.42 -13.61
CA PRO A 74 36.33 -4.25 -14.78
C PRO A 74 35.17 -4.13 -15.79
N ALA A 75 35.43 -4.38 -17.07
CA ALA A 75 34.38 -4.37 -18.10
C ALA A 75 33.19 -5.31 -17.76
N ALA A 76 33.47 -6.44 -17.09
CA ALA A 76 32.48 -7.39 -16.62
C ALA A 76 31.54 -6.85 -15.52
N ALA A 77 31.82 -5.68 -14.95
CA ALA A 77 30.91 -5.02 -14.00
C ALA A 77 29.64 -4.48 -14.68
N LEU A 78 29.70 -4.20 -15.99
CA LEU A 78 28.52 -3.77 -16.75
C LEU A 78 27.53 -4.93 -16.90
N LEU A 79 26.29 -4.71 -16.46
CA LEU A 79 25.20 -5.67 -16.67
C LEU A 79 24.53 -5.42 -18.03
N GLY A 80 24.67 -6.39 -18.93
CA GLY A 80 24.14 -6.36 -20.30
C GLY A 80 25.19 -6.00 -21.37
N ASP A 81 24.75 -5.88 -22.62
CA ASP A 81 25.65 -5.71 -23.77
C ASP A 81 26.03 -4.24 -24.04
N LEU A 82 27.32 -3.97 -24.29
CA LEU A 82 27.86 -2.68 -24.74
C LEU A 82 27.24 -2.22 -26.06
N ASN A 83 26.97 -3.14 -26.98
CA ASN A 83 26.56 -2.85 -28.36
C ASN A 83 25.03 -2.66 -28.54
N CYS A 84 24.29 -2.45 -27.46
CA CYS A 84 22.85 -2.19 -27.57
C CYS A 84 22.56 -0.97 -28.45
N SER A 85 21.61 -1.10 -29.36
CA SER A 85 21.18 -0.02 -30.26
C SER A 85 20.70 1.21 -29.48
N LEU A 86 21.24 2.38 -29.81
CA LEU A 86 20.84 3.68 -29.26
C LEU A 86 19.40 4.08 -29.64
N LYS A 87 18.85 3.49 -30.71
CA LYS A 87 17.46 3.75 -31.13
C LYS A 87 16.43 3.25 -30.10
N ASP A 88 16.83 2.38 -29.18
CA ASP A 88 15.97 1.73 -28.17
C ASP A 88 16.34 2.10 -26.72
N GLU A 89 17.07 3.19 -26.46
CA GLU A 89 17.56 3.56 -25.11
C GLU A 89 16.50 3.48 -24.01
N ARG A 90 15.32 4.07 -24.23
CA ARG A 90 14.21 4.02 -23.26
C ARG A 90 13.75 2.59 -22.99
N LYS A 91 13.64 1.77 -24.04
CA LYS A 91 13.21 0.36 -23.94
C LYS A 91 14.27 -0.47 -23.21
N ASN A 92 15.54 -0.21 -23.48
CA ASN A 92 16.66 -0.84 -22.79
C ASN A 92 16.69 -0.49 -21.30
N PHE A 93 16.48 0.79 -20.96
CA PHE A 93 16.38 1.22 -19.57
C PHE A 93 15.21 0.55 -18.85
N LEU A 94 14.00 0.55 -19.44
CA LEU A 94 12.82 -0.11 -18.87
C LEU A 94 13.05 -1.61 -18.63
N ARG A 95 13.75 -2.29 -19.55
CA ARG A 95 14.15 -3.70 -19.38
C ARG A 95 15.16 -3.87 -18.24
N ALA A 96 16.14 -2.96 -18.12
CA ALA A 96 17.13 -3.00 -17.04
C ALA A 96 16.50 -2.82 -15.66
N ILE A 97 15.42 -2.05 -15.55
CA ILE A 97 14.68 -1.81 -14.30
C ILE A 97 13.47 -2.74 -14.11
N HIS A 98 13.34 -3.84 -14.85
CA HIS A 98 12.14 -4.71 -14.79
C HIS A 98 11.79 -5.22 -13.39
N ARG A 99 12.77 -5.32 -12.48
CA ARG A 99 12.52 -5.71 -11.07
C ARG A 99 11.71 -4.67 -10.29
N VAL A 100 11.65 -3.42 -10.76
CA VAL A 100 10.79 -2.39 -10.16
C VAL A 100 9.35 -2.87 -10.16
N SER A 101 8.84 -3.42 -11.26
CA SER A 101 7.47 -3.93 -11.34
C SER A 101 7.20 -5.08 -10.37
N VAL A 102 8.21 -5.93 -10.13
CA VAL A 102 8.14 -7.00 -9.12
C VAL A 102 8.03 -6.38 -7.72
N GLY A 103 8.86 -5.39 -7.42
CA GLY A 103 8.82 -4.64 -6.16
C GLY A 103 7.51 -3.89 -5.97
N THR A 104 6.95 -3.29 -7.02
CA THR A 104 5.66 -2.59 -7.00
C THR A 104 4.55 -3.49 -6.48
N LEU A 105 4.44 -4.73 -6.99
CA LEU A 105 3.44 -5.68 -6.51
C LEU A 105 3.80 -6.22 -5.13
N CYS A 106 5.00 -6.79 -4.98
CA CYS A 106 5.43 -7.50 -3.78
C CYS A 106 5.43 -6.63 -2.52
N LEU A 107 5.92 -5.39 -2.58
CA LEU A 107 5.86 -4.50 -1.42
C LEU A 107 4.43 -4.13 -1.09
N SER A 108 3.57 -3.95 -2.10
CA SER A 108 2.18 -3.55 -1.89
C SER A 108 1.34 -4.64 -1.22
N THR A 109 1.64 -5.94 -1.42
CA THR A 109 0.86 -7.03 -0.80
C THR A 109 0.93 -7.01 0.73
N SER A 110 1.99 -6.45 1.32
CA SER A 110 2.13 -6.29 2.76
C SER A 110 1.01 -5.44 3.40
N ASN A 111 0.35 -4.57 2.62
CA ASN A 111 -0.72 -3.69 3.10
C ASN A 111 -1.91 -4.48 3.66
N ALA A 112 -2.22 -5.66 3.10
CA ALA A 112 -3.28 -6.52 3.64
C ALA A 112 -2.99 -6.91 5.11
N THR A 113 -1.74 -7.29 5.41
CA THR A 113 -1.32 -7.63 6.77
C THR A 113 -1.30 -6.40 7.67
N VAL A 114 -0.79 -5.27 7.18
CA VAL A 114 -0.74 -4.01 7.94
C VAL A 114 -2.14 -3.54 8.35
N LEU A 115 -3.11 -3.60 7.44
CA LEU A 115 -4.51 -3.26 7.70
C LEU A 115 -5.09 -4.17 8.79
N ARG A 116 -4.86 -5.47 8.66
CA ARG A 116 -5.37 -6.47 9.61
C ARG A 116 -4.80 -6.26 11.01
N VAL A 117 -3.47 -6.15 11.14
CA VAL A 117 -2.79 -5.91 12.42
C VAL A 117 -3.27 -4.62 13.05
N SER A 118 -3.31 -3.52 12.29
CA SER A 118 -3.72 -2.21 12.81
C SER A 118 -5.18 -2.21 13.29
N ALA A 119 -6.08 -2.84 12.55
CA ALA A 119 -7.49 -2.95 12.94
C ALA A 119 -7.69 -3.88 14.15
N CYS A 120 -6.92 -4.97 14.27
CA CYS A 120 -6.97 -5.82 15.46
C CYS A 120 -6.46 -5.07 16.69
N VAL A 121 -5.35 -4.33 16.57
CA VAL A 121 -4.82 -3.49 17.65
C VAL A 121 -5.85 -2.44 18.09
N ALA A 122 -6.41 -1.69 17.15
CA ALA A 122 -7.45 -0.69 17.43
C ALA A 122 -8.73 -1.31 18.01
N GLY A 123 -9.13 -2.48 17.50
CA GLY A 123 -10.28 -3.24 17.99
C GLY A 123 -10.11 -3.70 19.43
N ARG A 124 -8.97 -4.31 19.78
CA ARG A 124 -8.67 -4.76 21.15
C ARG A 124 -8.62 -3.59 22.13
N TYR A 125 -7.99 -2.48 21.73
CA TYR A 125 -8.05 -1.24 22.49
C TYR A 125 -9.49 -0.76 22.68
N SER A 126 -10.31 -0.81 21.64
CA SER A 126 -11.71 -0.32 21.65
C SER A 126 -12.64 -1.17 22.53
N ILE A 127 -12.37 -2.46 22.69
CA ILE A 127 -13.07 -3.36 23.63
C ILE A 127 -12.79 -2.95 25.08
N GLN A 128 -11.55 -2.54 25.38
CA GLN A 128 -11.11 -2.24 26.74
C GLN A 128 -11.37 -0.79 27.16
N ARG A 129 -11.22 0.15 26.23
CA ARG A 129 -11.39 1.58 26.51
C ARG A 129 -12.86 1.88 26.75
N ARG A 130 -13.19 2.36 27.96
CA ARG A 130 -14.57 2.74 28.33
C ARG A 130 -14.74 4.25 28.42
N VAL A 131 -15.94 4.72 28.09
CA VAL A 131 -16.35 6.14 28.20
C VAL A 131 -17.77 6.25 28.78
N GLY A 132 -18.09 7.44 29.29
CA GLY A 132 -19.40 7.76 29.88
C GLY A 132 -19.46 7.53 31.40
N ALA A 133 -20.35 8.28 32.05
CA ALA A 133 -20.67 8.18 33.48
C ALA A 133 -22.19 8.32 33.66
N PRO A 134 -22.82 7.65 34.65
CA PRO A 134 -22.23 6.77 35.66
C PRO A 134 -21.97 5.33 35.17
N LYS A 135 -22.62 4.89 34.07
CA LYS A 135 -22.41 3.56 33.48
C LYS A 135 -21.48 3.67 32.26
N SER A 136 -20.22 3.28 32.44
CA SER A 136 -19.24 3.30 31.36
C SER A 136 -19.49 2.17 30.34
N VAL A 137 -19.41 2.47 29.04
CA VAL A 137 -19.52 1.49 27.95
C VAL A 137 -18.21 1.43 27.15
N PRO A 138 -17.82 0.27 26.58
CA PRO A 138 -16.69 0.18 25.66
C PRO A 138 -16.88 1.11 24.46
N ILE A 139 -15.83 1.78 24.00
CA ILE A 139 -15.94 2.63 22.81
C ILE A 139 -16.29 1.83 21.56
N LEU A 140 -15.99 0.52 21.51
CA LEU A 140 -16.41 -0.36 20.42
C LEU A 140 -17.94 -0.42 20.27
N SER A 141 -18.75 -0.07 21.28
CA SER A 141 -20.21 -0.11 21.14
C SER A 141 -20.79 0.96 20.20
N PHE A 142 -19.99 1.96 19.80
CA PHE A 142 -20.43 3.03 18.90
C PHE A 142 -20.14 2.68 17.44
N SER A 143 -21.09 2.91 16.54
CA SER A 143 -20.92 2.68 15.10
C SER A 143 -19.78 3.48 14.48
N THR A 144 -19.54 4.68 15.01
CA THR A 144 -18.39 5.51 14.63
C THR A 144 -17.04 4.88 14.99
N GLN A 145 -17.02 3.87 15.87
CA GLN A 145 -15.83 3.11 16.23
C GLN A 145 -15.79 1.73 15.55
N TYR A 146 -16.88 0.94 15.63
CA TYR A 146 -16.86 -0.41 15.08
C TYR A 146 -16.91 -0.45 13.56
N SER A 147 -17.58 0.51 12.89
CA SER A 147 -17.76 0.45 11.44
C SER A 147 -16.42 0.59 10.70
N PRO A 148 -15.55 1.58 10.99
CA PRO A 148 -14.23 1.65 10.36
C PRO A 148 -13.37 0.41 10.61
N ILE A 149 -13.39 -0.16 11.83
CA ILE A 149 -12.63 -1.37 12.17
C ILE A 149 -13.12 -2.57 11.35
N ALA A 150 -14.45 -2.77 11.28
CA ALA A 150 -15.08 -3.81 10.49
C ALA A 150 -14.73 -3.69 9.00
N GLN A 151 -14.80 -2.48 8.46
CA GLN A 151 -14.49 -2.19 7.06
C GLN A 151 -13.02 -2.51 6.73
N ILE A 152 -12.09 -2.10 7.60
CA ILE A 152 -10.66 -2.37 7.41
C ILE A 152 -10.36 -3.86 7.45
N LEU A 153 -10.97 -4.59 8.39
CA LEU A 153 -10.81 -6.05 8.47
C LEU A 153 -11.37 -6.75 7.22
N ALA A 154 -12.54 -6.32 6.72
CA ALA A 154 -13.08 -6.83 5.46
C ALA A 154 -12.15 -6.57 4.26
N HIS A 155 -11.62 -5.35 4.13
CA HIS A 155 -10.64 -5.03 3.09
C HIS A 155 -9.35 -5.83 3.22
N SER A 156 -8.86 -6.05 4.45
CA SER A 156 -7.64 -6.84 4.67
C SER A 156 -7.78 -8.27 4.12
N ILE A 157 -8.95 -8.89 4.32
CA ILE A 157 -9.25 -10.24 3.82
C ILE A 157 -9.39 -10.25 2.30
N VAL A 158 -10.07 -9.25 1.72
CA VAL A 158 -10.22 -9.13 0.28
C VAL A 158 -8.88 -8.86 -0.42
N PHE A 159 -8.06 -7.96 0.13
CA PHE A 159 -6.75 -7.64 -0.42
C PHE A 159 -5.75 -8.78 -0.27
N ASP A 160 -5.81 -9.58 0.80
CA ASP A 160 -5.00 -10.80 0.94
C ASP A 160 -5.30 -11.81 -0.18
N ASN A 161 -6.58 -12.10 -0.40
CA ASN A 161 -7.01 -12.99 -1.48
C ASN A 161 -6.67 -12.43 -2.87
N TRP A 162 -6.84 -11.12 -3.06
CA TRP A 162 -6.47 -10.47 -4.31
C TRP A 162 -4.95 -10.41 -4.54
N ALA A 163 -4.13 -10.35 -3.48
CA ALA A 163 -2.68 -10.42 -3.60
C ALA A 163 -2.23 -11.77 -4.16
N ILE A 164 -2.88 -12.87 -3.73
CA ILE A 164 -2.62 -14.22 -4.24
C ILE A 164 -3.01 -14.34 -5.72
N ASP A 165 -4.23 -13.90 -6.07
CA ASP A 165 -4.71 -13.87 -7.47
C ASP A 165 -3.79 -13.02 -8.35
N SER A 166 -3.47 -11.80 -7.92
CA SER A 166 -2.59 -10.87 -8.64
C SER A 166 -1.19 -11.43 -8.82
N THR A 167 -0.66 -12.15 -7.82
CA THR A 167 0.65 -12.81 -7.93
C THR A 167 0.64 -13.89 -9.00
N LYS A 168 -0.41 -14.72 -9.07
CA LYS A 168 -0.55 -15.74 -10.11
C LYS A 168 -0.61 -15.11 -11.49
N VAL A 169 -1.49 -14.13 -11.69
CA VAL A 169 -1.62 -13.42 -12.98
C VAL A 169 -0.32 -12.70 -13.35
N PHE A 170 0.39 -12.12 -12.38
CA PHE A 170 1.67 -11.45 -12.62
C PHE A 170 2.75 -12.43 -13.09
N VAL A 171 2.83 -13.61 -12.48
CA VAL A 171 3.80 -14.68 -12.83
C VAL A 171 3.49 -15.29 -14.20
N GLU A 172 2.22 -15.53 -14.51
CA GLU A 172 1.77 -16.02 -15.83
C GLU A 172 2.12 -15.05 -16.98
N ASN A 173 2.37 -13.77 -16.65
CA ASN A 173 2.71 -12.72 -17.61
C ASN A 173 4.18 -12.29 -17.52
N VAL A 174 5.07 -13.11 -16.97
CA VAL A 174 6.52 -12.91 -17.08
C VAL A 174 6.92 -12.79 -18.55
N GLY A 175 7.72 -11.77 -18.87
CA GLY A 175 8.09 -11.42 -20.25
C GLY A 175 7.12 -10.45 -20.94
N LYS A 176 5.99 -10.11 -20.32
CA LYS A 176 5.02 -9.10 -20.80
C LYS A 176 5.01 -7.89 -19.85
N PRO A 177 6.03 -7.00 -19.92
CA PRO A 177 6.23 -5.95 -18.92
C PRO A 177 5.07 -4.97 -18.82
N ASP A 178 4.35 -4.68 -19.90
CA ASP A 178 3.20 -3.77 -19.86
C ASP A 178 2.05 -4.33 -19.02
N ILE A 179 1.79 -5.64 -19.12
CA ILE A 179 0.78 -6.32 -18.30
C ILE A 179 1.22 -6.40 -16.84
N GLN A 180 2.50 -6.72 -16.59
CA GLN A 180 3.05 -6.76 -15.22
C GLN A 180 3.00 -5.38 -14.54
N ASN A 181 3.36 -4.31 -15.27
CA ASN A 181 3.25 -2.94 -14.79
C ASN A 181 1.81 -2.55 -14.48
N LEU A 182 0.87 -2.98 -15.32
CA LEU A 182 -0.55 -2.71 -15.13
C LEU A 182 -1.10 -3.41 -13.87
N ILE A 183 -0.82 -4.71 -13.70
CA ILE A 183 -1.26 -5.48 -12.52
C ILE A 183 -0.67 -4.87 -11.25
N GLY A 184 0.65 -4.67 -11.21
CA GLY A 184 1.34 -4.11 -10.05
C GLY A 184 0.87 -2.70 -9.72
N GLY A 185 0.70 -1.84 -10.73
CA GLY A 185 0.25 -0.46 -10.54
C GLY A 185 -1.20 -0.33 -10.08
N ILE A 186 -2.13 -1.12 -10.64
CA ILE A 186 -3.53 -1.16 -10.19
C ILE A 186 -3.60 -1.65 -8.75
N PHE A 187 -2.94 -2.76 -8.45
CA PHE A 187 -2.91 -3.34 -7.10
C PHE A 187 -2.38 -2.31 -6.10
N LYS A 188 -1.19 -1.76 -6.37
CA LYS A 188 -0.53 -0.76 -5.53
C LYS A 188 -1.40 0.47 -5.28
N ALA A 189 -1.91 1.09 -6.34
CA ALA A 189 -2.72 2.31 -6.23
C ALA A 189 -3.96 2.07 -5.36
N THR A 190 -4.60 0.91 -5.52
CA THR A 190 -5.83 0.56 -4.80
C THR A 190 -5.55 0.31 -3.32
N VAL A 191 -4.60 -0.57 -2.99
CA VAL A 191 -4.36 -0.96 -1.59
C VAL A 191 -3.70 0.16 -0.79
N ILE A 192 -2.75 0.91 -1.38
CA ILE A 192 -2.03 1.97 -0.67
C ILE A 192 -2.92 3.17 -0.42
N SER A 193 -3.71 3.61 -1.41
CA SER A 193 -4.61 4.76 -1.22
C SER A 193 -5.61 4.50 -0.09
N TYR A 194 -6.20 3.30 -0.04
CA TYR A 194 -7.06 2.88 1.06
C TYR A 194 -6.29 2.85 2.39
N THR A 195 -5.12 2.19 2.43
CA THR A 195 -4.32 2.03 3.65
C THR A 195 -3.91 3.36 4.26
N GLN A 196 -3.46 4.31 3.44
CA GLN A 196 -3.03 5.62 3.92
C GLN A 196 -4.18 6.43 4.55
N LYS A 197 -5.39 6.33 3.99
CA LYS A 197 -6.59 6.98 4.52
C LYS A 197 -7.00 6.35 5.85
N VAL A 198 -7.21 5.03 5.86
CA VAL A 198 -7.83 4.36 7.01
C VAL A 198 -6.89 4.20 8.21
N LEU A 199 -5.58 4.11 8.02
CA LEU A 199 -4.65 4.08 9.15
C LEU A 199 -4.57 5.45 9.85
N SER A 200 -4.64 6.55 9.10
CA SER A 200 -4.76 7.89 9.68
C SER A 200 -6.02 7.98 10.54
N ASP A 201 -7.17 7.51 10.01
CA ASP A 201 -8.42 7.49 10.76
C ASP A 201 -8.32 6.60 12.01
N LEU A 202 -7.70 5.42 11.92
CA LEU A 202 -7.52 4.52 13.08
C LEU A 202 -6.67 5.12 14.19
N VAL A 203 -5.63 5.90 13.85
CA VAL A 203 -4.84 6.64 14.83
C VAL A 203 -5.75 7.56 15.64
N ASP A 204 -6.58 8.36 14.96
CA ASP A 204 -7.51 9.29 15.61
C ASP A 204 -8.56 8.55 16.46
N ARG A 205 -9.04 7.39 16.00
CA ARG A 205 -10.00 6.55 16.73
C ARG A 205 -9.41 5.92 18.00
N CYS A 206 -8.09 5.81 18.10
CA CYS A 206 -7.41 5.39 19.33
C CYS A 206 -7.11 6.58 20.27
N GLY A 207 -7.41 7.82 19.83
CA GLY A 207 -7.03 9.04 20.52
C GLY A 207 -5.51 9.18 20.63
N TRP A 208 -5.04 9.83 21.69
CA TRP A 208 -3.61 10.06 21.89
C TRP A 208 -2.77 8.77 21.93
N GLN A 209 -3.38 7.64 22.32
CA GLN A 209 -2.70 6.34 22.32
C GLN A 209 -2.31 5.88 20.91
N GLY A 210 -3.08 6.24 19.87
CA GLY A 210 -2.79 5.89 18.48
C GLY A 210 -1.55 6.58 17.93
N LEU A 211 -1.16 7.73 18.50
CA LEU A 211 0.02 8.49 18.05
C LEU A 211 1.33 7.85 18.53
N TYR A 212 1.31 7.13 19.64
CA TYR A 212 2.52 6.54 20.19
C TYR A 212 3.03 5.37 19.38
N VAL A 213 4.30 5.45 18.95
CA VAL A 213 4.99 4.43 18.15
C VAL A 213 4.95 3.04 18.81
N HIS A 214 5.02 2.95 20.14
CA HIS A 214 4.94 1.66 20.83
C HIS A 214 3.59 0.96 20.67
N ASN A 215 2.53 1.69 20.33
CA ASN A 215 1.20 1.14 20.01
C ASN A 215 1.04 0.80 18.52
N GLN A 216 2.14 0.81 17.76
CA GLN A 216 2.31 0.19 16.44
C GLN A 216 1.55 0.83 15.27
N ILE A 217 0.33 1.35 15.43
CA ILE A 217 -0.50 1.86 14.32
C ILE A 217 0.19 3.01 13.56
N SER A 218 0.63 4.05 14.27
CA SER A 218 1.31 5.20 13.64
C SER A 218 2.64 4.81 13.01
N GLU A 219 3.34 3.83 13.57
CA GLU A 219 4.58 3.29 13.01
C GLU A 219 4.33 2.58 11.68
N LEU A 220 3.37 1.65 11.65
CA LEU A 220 3.00 0.91 10.45
C LEU A 220 2.51 1.86 9.35
N TRP A 221 1.71 2.87 9.71
CA TRP A 221 1.25 3.88 8.77
C TRP A 221 2.39 4.61 8.07
N LEU A 222 3.38 5.09 8.85
CA LEU A 222 4.54 5.80 8.34
C LEU A 222 5.53 4.87 7.60
N ALA A 223 5.58 3.59 7.96
CA ALA A 223 6.33 2.60 7.22
C ALA A 223 5.74 2.42 5.81
N GLU A 224 4.43 2.19 5.70
CA GLU A 224 3.71 2.05 4.43
C GLU A 224 3.65 3.36 3.62
N LYS A 225 3.77 4.52 4.26
CA LYS A 225 3.92 5.79 3.53
C LYS A 225 5.18 5.78 2.64
N GLY A 226 6.24 5.08 3.06
CA GLY A 226 7.41 4.88 2.21
C GLY A 226 7.08 4.06 0.96
N ASN A 227 6.20 3.07 1.08
CA ASN A 227 5.75 2.21 -0.02
C ASN A 227 4.95 2.98 -1.07
N SER A 228 4.23 4.05 -0.68
CA SER A 228 3.50 4.89 -1.65
C SER A 228 4.41 5.56 -2.68
N ILE A 229 5.71 5.70 -2.36
CA ILE A 229 6.73 6.39 -3.16
C ILE A 229 7.75 5.40 -3.77
N ALA A 230 8.17 4.40 -2.99
CA ALA A 230 9.16 3.40 -3.41
C ALA A 230 8.66 2.58 -4.62
N GLU A 231 9.54 2.09 -5.49
CA GLU A 231 9.14 1.29 -6.67
C GLU A 231 8.09 1.97 -7.58
N GLY A 232 8.16 3.31 -7.64
CA GLY A 232 7.25 4.16 -8.41
C GLY A 232 6.18 4.79 -7.53
N ASP A 233 6.15 6.13 -7.51
CA ASP A 233 5.07 6.87 -6.85
C ASP A 233 3.72 6.45 -7.44
N PHE A 234 2.76 6.09 -6.57
CA PHE A 234 1.52 5.48 -7.05
C PHE A 234 0.69 6.43 -7.92
N LEU A 235 0.71 7.75 -7.66
CA LEU A 235 0.00 8.72 -8.49
C LEU A 235 0.66 8.84 -9.88
N VAL A 236 2.00 8.85 -9.93
CA VAL A 236 2.73 8.84 -11.21
C VAL A 236 2.45 7.54 -11.99
N LEU A 237 2.36 6.39 -11.31
CA LEU A 237 1.93 5.14 -11.92
C LEU A 237 0.51 5.26 -12.48
N CYS A 238 -0.44 5.80 -11.71
CA CYS A 238 -1.81 6.04 -12.17
C CYS A 238 -1.86 6.94 -13.40
N ILE A 239 -1.14 8.07 -13.41
CA ILE A 239 -1.05 9.00 -14.54
C ILE A 239 -0.60 8.27 -15.80
N ARG A 240 0.46 7.46 -15.70
CA ARG A 240 0.95 6.65 -16.81
C ARG A 240 -0.10 5.65 -17.26
N LEU A 241 -0.63 4.84 -16.34
CA LEU A 241 -1.61 3.80 -16.66
C LEU A 241 -2.86 4.37 -17.34
N ALA A 242 -3.45 5.42 -16.76
CA ALA A 242 -4.62 6.08 -17.32
C ALA A 242 -4.37 6.64 -18.72
N SER A 243 -3.23 7.32 -18.91
CA SER A 243 -2.87 7.86 -20.22
C SER A 243 -2.73 6.77 -21.28
N GLU A 244 -2.04 5.68 -20.97
CA GLU A 244 -1.79 4.60 -21.93
C GLU A 244 -3.06 3.79 -22.26
N VAL A 245 -3.95 3.59 -21.27
CA VAL A 245 -5.26 2.96 -21.49
C VAL A 245 -6.16 3.84 -22.37
N LEU A 246 -6.23 5.15 -22.11
CA LEU A 246 -7.02 6.08 -22.93
C LEU A 246 -6.47 6.22 -24.35
N LEU A 247 -5.16 6.05 -24.53
CA LEU A 247 -4.52 6.01 -25.85
C LEU A 247 -4.66 4.67 -26.58
N GLY A 248 -5.28 3.66 -25.96
CA GLY A 248 -5.46 2.34 -26.54
C GLY A 248 -4.16 1.53 -26.69
N ARG A 249 -3.09 1.88 -25.96
CA ARG A 249 -1.81 1.16 -26.07
C ARG A 249 -1.84 -0.18 -25.37
N TYR A 250 -2.63 -0.30 -24.30
CA TYR A 250 -2.98 -1.56 -23.64
C TYR A 250 -4.30 -1.39 -22.88
N ALA A 251 -4.91 -2.50 -22.50
CA ALA A 251 -6.19 -2.53 -21.77
C ALA A 251 -6.02 -3.26 -20.43
N PRO A 252 -6.74 -2.82 -19.37
CA PRO A 252 -6.81 -3.58 -18.13
C PRO A 252 -7.51 -4.94 -18.35
N PRO A 253 -7.31 -5.93 -17.46
CA PRO A 253 -8.01 -7.20 -17.50
C PRO A 253 -9.52 -6.97 -17.55
N LYS A 254 -10.21 -7.65 -18.48
CA LYS A 254 -11.66 -7.56 -18.63
C LYS A 254 -12.36 -8.03 -17.35
N ALA A 255 -13.53 -7.45 -17.06
CA ALA A 255 -14.40 -7.90 -15.99
C ALA A 255 -14.81 -9.37 -16.18
N ARG A 256 -14.63 -10.19 -15.13
CA ARG A 256 -15.14 -11.56 -15.06
C ARG A 256 -16.67 -11.57 -14.96
N ASN A 257 -17.25 -10.55 -14.30
CA ASN A 257 -18.69 -10.32 -14.28
C ASN A 257 -19.01 -8.84 -14.59
N PRO A 258 -19.27 -8.50 -15.86
CA PRO A 258 -19.56 -7.12 -16.28
C PRO A 258 -20.82 -6.51 -15.65
N GLN A 259 -21.71 -7.32 -15.07
CA GLN A 259 -22.98 -6.85 -14.51
C GLN A 259 -22.89 -6.52 -13.01
N CYS A 260 -21.79 -6.86 -12.33
CA CYS A 260 -21.64 -6.47 -10.93
C CYS A 260 -21.48 -4.94 -10.80
N LEU A 261 -21.86 -4.40 -9.64
CA LEU A 261 -21.94 -2.96 -9.41
C LEU A 261 -20.59 -2.26 -9.61
N LEU A 262 -19.49 -2.89 -9.18
CA LEU A 262 -18.15 -2.35 -9.33
C LEU A 262 -17.63 -2.43 -10.78
N ALA A 263 -18.03 -3.44 -11.56
CA ALA A 263 -17.67 -3.52 -12.98
C ALA A 263 -18.42 -2.48 -13.81
N ARG A 264 -19.69 -2.22 -13.48
CA ARG A 264 -20.49 -1.14 -14.11
C ARG A 264 -19.88 0.23 -13.82
N HIS A 265 -19.46 0.47 -12.58
CA HIS A 265 -18.76 1.69 -12.17
C HIS A 265 -17.45 1.87 -12.93
N GLU A 266 -16.57 0.85 -12.93
CA GLU A 266 -15.34 0.87 -13.73
C GLU A 266 -15.62 1.22 -15.19
N ALA A 267 -16.53 0.51 -15.84
CA ALA A 267 -16.84 0.76 -17.25
C ALA A 267 -17.30 2.21 -17.48
N GLY A 268 -18.20 2.72 -16.63
CA GLY A 268 -18.74 4.06 -16.73
C GLY A 268 -17.69 5.16 -16.58
N VAL A 269 -16.88 5.13 -15.51
CA VAL A 269 -15.88 6.18 -15.29
C VAL A 269 -14.81 6.19 -16.39
N TRP A 270 -14.45 5.02 -16.93
CA TRP A 270 -13.54 4.93 -18.07
C TRP A 270 -14.18 5.42 -19.38
N ASP A 271 -15.48 5.19 -19.58
CA ASP A 271 -16.21 5.72 -20.75
C ASP A 271 -16.33 7.24 -20.69
N GLU A 272 -16.66 7.81 -19.53
CA GLU A 272 -16.67 9.25 -19.29
C GLU A 272 -15.29 9.87 -19.56
N ALA A 273 -14.21 9.23 -19.08
CA ALA A 273 -12.85 9.68 -19.34
C ALA A 273 -12.47 9.57 -20.83
N ARG A 274 -12.90 8.52 -21.54
CA ARG A 274 -12.71 8.38 -22.99
C ARG A 274 -13.43 9.47 -23.76
N GLN A 275 -14.70 9.73 -23.45
CA GLN A 275 -15.50 10.78 -24.08
C GLN A 275 -14.89 12.16 -23.82
N THR A 276 -14.49 12.43 -22.57
CA THR A 276 -13.80 13.67 -22.21
C THR A 276 -12.52 13.79 -23.02
N SER A 277 -11.65 12.77 -22.99
CA SER A 277 -10.36 12.77 -23.71
C SER A 277 -10.53 12.96 -25.22
N ALA A 278 -11.59 12.41 -25.83
CA ALA A 278 -11.86 12.56 -27.26
C ALA A 278 -12.30 13.98 -27.64
N SER A 279 -12.87 14.74 -26.71
CA SER A 279 -13.30 16.13 -26.94
C SER A 279 -12.18 17.17 -26.76
N LEU A 280 -11.03 16.77 -26.19
CA LEU A 280 -9.94 17.71 -25.87
C LEU A 280 -9.08 18.08 -27.08
N LYS A 281 -8.61 19.33 -27.09
CA LYS A 281 -7.63 19.84 -28.06
C LYS A 281 -6.19 19.62 -27.56
N GLY A 282 -5.29 19.27 -28.48
CA GLY A 282 -3.85 19.13 -28.17
C GLY A 282 -3.41 17.74 -27.67
N GLY A 283 -4.31 16.76 -27.65
CA GLY A 283 -4.01 15.35 -27.33
C GLY A 283 -3.52 15.12 -25.89
N HIS A 284 -2.99 13.91 -25.63
CA HIS A 284 -2.59 13.47 -24.28
C HIS A 284 -1.44 14.26 -23.62
N ARG A 285 -0.77 15.16 -24.36
CA ARG A 285 0.26 16.07 -23.83
C ARG A 285 -0.19 17.52 -23.76
N GLY A 286 -1.44 17.80 -24.15
CA GLY A 286 -2.01 19.13 -24.13
C GLY A 286 -2.38 19.60 -22.73
N LYS A 287 -2.53 20.93 -22.58
CA LYS A 287 -2.93 21.56 -21.30
C LYS A 287 -4.28 21.04 -20.80
N GLU A 288 -5.22 20.78 -21.71
CA GLU A 288 -6.55 20.29 -21.35
C GLU A 288 -6.51 18.86 -20.80
N PHE A 289 -5.71 17.97 -21.39
CA PHE A 289 -5.54 16.61 -20.85
C PHE A 289 -4.91 16.65 -19.46
N ASN A 290 -3.92 17.52 -19.27
CA ASN A 290 -3.28 17.74 -17.98
C ASN A 290 -4.27 18.23 -16.90
N SER A 291 -5.20 19.15 -17.23
CA SER A 291 -6.12 19.71 -16.24
C SER A 291 -7.44 18.94 -16.07
N ARG A 292 -7.86 18.13 -17.04
CA ARG A 292 -9.16 17.45 -17.04
C ARG A 292 -9.09 15.93 -16.91
N ILE A 293 -7.99 15.30 -17.35
CA ILE A 293 -7.86 13.83 -17.33
C ILE A 293 -6.89 13.37 -16.24
N LEU A 294 -5.70 13.98 -16.15
CA LEU A 294 -4.71 13.54 -15.15
C LEU A 294 -5.20 13.59 -13.70
N PRO A 295 -6.04 14.56 -13.27
CA PRO A 295 -6.63 14.53 -11.93
C PRO A 295 -7.52 13.31 -11.66
N LEU A 296 -8.08 12.69 -12.71
CA LEU A 296 -8.94 11.50 -12.61
C LEU A 296 -8.13 10.20 -12.59
N ALA A 297 -6.80 10.25 -12.81
CA ALA A 297 -6.00 9.06 -13.02
C ALA A 297 -6.05 8.08 -11.85
N LEU A 298 -6.07 8.59 -10.61
CA LEU A 298 -6.17 7.75 -9.42
C LEU A 298 -7.54 7.06 -9.34
N SER A 299 -8.64 7.80 -9.47
CA SER A 299 -9.99 7.23 -9.36
C SER A 299 -10.29 6.22 -10.46
N LEU A 300 -9.84 6.47 -11.69
CA LEU A 300 -9.96 5.52 -12.82
C LEU A 300 -9.25 4.19 -12.53
N VAL A 301 -8.01 4.26 -12.02
CA VAL A 301 -7.22 3.06 -11.69
C VAL A 301 -7.80 2.34 -10.46
N GLN A 302 -8.28 3.08 -9.47
CA GLN A 302 -8.96 2.52 -8.29
C GLN A 302 -10.26 1.81 -8.66
N ALA A 303 -11.06 2.35 -9.59
CA ALA A 303 -12.29 1.70 -10.04
C ALA A 303 -12.01 0.29 -10.62
N THR A 304 -10.95 0.17 -11.43
CA THR A 304 -10.47 -1.13 -11.91
C THR A 304 -10.01 -2.03 -10.76
N GLY A 305 -9.25 -1.50 -9.80
CA GLY A 305 -8.78 -2.27 -8.65
C GLY A 305 -9.90 -2.76 -7.73
N HIS A 306 -10.90 -1.93 -7.44
CA HIS A 306 -12.07 -2.30 -6.63
C HIS A 306 -12.81 -3.48 -7.25
N ARG A 307 -13.08 -3.43 -8.55
CA ARG A 307 -13.68 -4.57 -9.26
C ARG A 307 -12.77 -5.80 -9.17
N MET A 308 -11.49 -5.69 -9.53
CA MET A 308 -10.58 -6.84 -9.57
C MET A 308 -10.46 -7.53 -8.22
N ALA A 309 -10.36 -6.75 -7.14
CA ALA A 309 -10.32 -7.26 -5.77
C ALA A 309 -11.61 -7.98 -5.38
N TYR A 310 -12.78 -7.39 -5.69
CA TYR A 310 -14.07 -8.03 -5.48
C TYR A 310 -14.20 -9.35 -6.26
N GLU A 311 -13.76 -9.38 -7.52
CA GLU A 311 -13.81 -10.57 -8.35
C GLU A 311 -12.90 -11.70 -7.85
N ALA A 312 -11.70 -11.35 -7.36
CA ALA A 312 -10.80 -12.30 -6.72
C ALA A 312 -11.43 -12.88 -5.44
N ALA A 313 -11.98 -12.03 -4.58
CA ALA A 313 -12.67 -12.45 -3.36
C ALA A 313 -13.91 -13.32 -3.64
N LYS A 314 -14.73 -12.93 -4.63
CA LYS A 314 -15.91 -13.70 -5.05
C LYS A 314 -15.53 -15.07 -5.62
N HIS A 315 -14.43 -15.15 -6.37
CA HIS A 315 -13.93 -16.43 -6.87
C HIS A 315 -13.57 -17.38 -5.71
N VAL A 316 -12.86 -16.87 -4.71
CA VAL A 316 -12.50 -17.63 -3.50
C VAL A 316 -13.74 -18.07 -2.73
N MET A 317 -14.74 -17.21 -2.59
CA MET A 317 -16.00 -17.57 -1.93
C MET A 317 -16.72 -18.74 -2.63
N ALA A 318 -16.62 -18.83 -3.96
CA ALA A 318 -17.30 -19.86 -4.75
C ALA A 318 -16.51 -21.18 -4.86
N HIS A 319 -15.17 -21.14 -4.83
CA HIS A 319 -14.32 -22.30 -5.13
C HIS A 319 -13.38 -22.69 -3.98
N GLY A 320 -13.37 -21.92 -2.89
CA GLY A 320 -12.38 -22.04 -1.81
C GLY A 320 -11.02 -21.45 -2.19
N ASN A 321 -10.09 -21.51 -1.24
CA ASN A 321 -8.66 -21.31 -1.47
C ASN A 321 -7.87 -22.23 -0.51
N ASP A 322 -6.63 -22.55 -0.88
CA ASP A 322 -5.70 -23.28 0.00
C ASP A 322 -4.69 -22.34 0.70
N GLN A 323 -4.57 -21.09 0.24
CA GLN A 323 -3.46 -20.20 0.60
C GLN A 323 -3.84 -18.78 1.01
N GLY A 324 -5.13 -18.50 1.30
CA GLY A 324 -5.58 -17.17 1.71
C GLY A 324 -6.55 -17.20 2.88
N LEU A 325 -7.02 -16.03 3.30
CA LEU A 325 -8.00 -15.94 4.38
C LEU A 325 -9.40 -16.40 3.92
N GLY A 326 -10.12 -17.04 4.83
CA GLY A 326 -11.48 -17.50 4.60
C GLY A 326 -12.40 -16.34 4.21
N MET A 327 -13.15 -16.52 3.13
CA MET A 327 -14.07 -15.52 2.61
C MET A 327 -15.51 -15.81 3.03
N THR A 328 -16.22 -14.80 3.53
CA THR A 328 -17.63 -14.92 3.89
C THR A 328 -18.48 -13.94 3.06
N PRO A 329 -19.77 -14.23 2.86
CA PRO A 329 -20.68 -13.29 2.20
C PRO A 329 -20.73 -11.91 2.86
N GLN A 330 -20.61 -11.85 4.20
CA GLN A 330 -20.61 -10.61 4.98
C GLN A 330 -19.37 -9.75 4.69
N VAL A 331 -18.19 -10.37 4.61
CA VAL A 331 -16.93 -9.67 4.24
C VAL A 331 -17.03 -9.11 2.83
N LEU A 332 -17.49 -9.92 1.87
CA LEU A 332 -17.61 -9.48 0.47
C LEU A 332 -18.64 -8.36 0.30
N ALA A 333 -19.79 -8.46 0.99
CA ALA A 333 -20.83 -7.44 0.96
C ALA A 333 -20.36 -6.11 1.58
N LEU A 334 -19.64 -6.17 2.71
CA LEU A 334 -19.09 -4.98 3.32
C LEU A 334 -18.08 -4.31 2.40
N TYR A 335 -17.14 -5.07 1.84
CA TYR A 335 -16.15 -4.58 0.87
C TYR A 335 -16.82 -3.88 -0.33
N GLU A 336 -17.78 -4.54 -0.99
CA GLU A 336 -18.49 -3.97 -2.14
C GLU A 336 -19.17 -2.65 -1.75
N SER A 337 -19.91 -2.64 -0.63
CA SER A 337 -20.63 -1.45 -0.19
C SER A 337 -19.68 -0.29 0.13
N THR A 338 -18.52 -0.55 0.74
CA THR A 338 -17.53 0.47 1.04
C THR A 338 -16.86 1.04 -0.21
N CYS A 339 -16.56 0.21 -1.21
CA CYS A 339 -16.04 0.69 -2.49
C CYS A 339 -17.06 1.60 -3.19
N MET A 340 -18.35 1.26 -3.11
CA MET A 340 -19.42 2.11 -3.66
C MET A 340 -19.51 3.47 -2.96
N MET A 341 -19.24 3.51 -1.65
CA MET A 341 -19.29 4.76 -0.87
C MET A 341 -18.18 5.76 -1.23
N GLU A 342 -17.10 5.31 -1.90
CA GLU A 342 -16.01 6.18 -2.37
C GLU A 342 -16.41 7.05 -3.58
N ASP A 343 -17.44 6.66 -4.33
CA ASP A 343 -17.96 7.44 -5.48
C ASP A 343 -19.49 7.36 -5.59
N GLN A 344 -20.16 7.81 -4.53
CA GLN A 344 -21.62 7.83 -4.46
C GLN A 344 -22.25 8.63 -5.61
N SER A 345 -21.58 9.71 -6.04
CA SER A 345 -22.01 10.56 -7.16
C SER A 345 -22.28 9.76 -8.42
N TRP A 346 -21.34 8.90 -8.82
CA TRP A 346 -21.48 8.14 -10.05
C TRP A 346 -22.70 7.21 -10.01
N TYR A 347 -22.93 6.50 -8.90
CA TYR A 347 -24.09 5.61 -8.75
C TYR A 347 -25.43 6.36 -8.77
N VAL A 348 -25.47 7.55 -8.19
CA VAL A 348 -26.67 8.40 -8.17
C VAL A 348 -26.96 8.98 -9.55
N GLU A 349 -25.95 9.55 -10.22
CA GLU A 349 -26.10 10.15 -11.54
C GLU A 349 -26.48 9.13 -12.61
N ASN A 350 -26.00 7.89 -12.49
CA ASN A 350 -26.33 6.80 -13.40
C ASN A 350 -27.61 6.04 -13.01
N GLY A 351 -28.39 6.55 -12.04
CA GLY A 351 -29.69 5.97 -11.65
C GLY A 351 -29.60 4.56 -11.07
N ILE A 352 -28.46 4.19 -10.49
CA ILE A 352 -28.22 2.85 -9.95
C ILE A 352 -28.83 2.70 -8.56
N MET A 353 -28.60 3.69 -7.70
CA MET A 353 -29.09 3.77 -6.33
C MET A 353 -29.11 5.23 -5.89
N SER A 354 -30.09 5.60 -5.09
CA SER A 354 -30.11 6.86 -4.37
C SER A 354 -29.04 6.90 -3.28
N ARG A 355 -28.68 8.10 -2.83
CA ARG A 355 -27.74 8.30 -1.72
C ARG A 355 -28.21 7.61 -0.43
N GLN A 356 -29.51 7.57 -0.17
CA GLN A 356 -30.07 6.91 1.02
C GLN A 356 -29.94 5.38 0.92
N GLU A 357 -30.21 4.80 -0.25
CA GLU A 357 -30.04 3.35 -0.48
C GLU A 357 -28.58 2.93 -0.35
N LEU A 358 -27.63 3.72 -0.85
CA LEU A 358 -26.19 3.47 -0.67
C LEU A 358 -25.80 3.46 0.82
N LEU A 359 -26.28 4.45 1.58
CA LEU A 359 -26.03 4.52 3.02
C LEU A 359 -26.63 3.34 3.77
N HIS A 360 -27.90 3.01 3.52
CA HIS A 360 -28.57 1.86 4.15
C HIS A 360 -27.86 0.56 3.81
N ARG A 361 -27.48 0.34 2.55
CA ARG A 361 -26.72 -0.83 2.11
C ARG A 361 -25.40 -0.97 2.87
N ASN A 362 -24.67 0.12 3.08
CA ASN A 362 -23.40 0.09 3.83
C ASN A 362 -23.61 -0.19 5.32
N VAL A 363 -24.64 0.40 5.92
CA VAL A 363 -25.03 0.14 7.32
C VAL A 363 -25.45 -1.32 7.50
N ASP A 364 -26.29 -1.86 6.62
CA ASP A 364 -26.75 -3.24 6.65
C ASP A 364 -25.59 -4.23 6.47
N ALA A 365 -24.69 -3.97 5.52
CA ALA A 365 -23.49 -4.78 5.32
C ALA A 365 -22.57 -4.76 6.55
N THR A 366 -22.47 -3.62 7.24
CA THR A 366 -21.70 -3.53 8.49
C THR A 366 -22.39 -4.32 9.61
N ASN A 367 -23.70 -4.17 9.77
CA ASN A 367 -24.48 -4.84 10.80
C ASN A 367 -24.48 -6.37 10.64
N THR A 368 -24.49 -6.87 9.40
CA THR A 368 -24.39 -8.31 9.14
C THR A 368 -23.02 -8.90 9.49
N LEU A 369 -21.94 -8.10 9.43
CA LEU A 369 -20.60 -8.51 9.86
C LEU A 369 -20.41 -8.45 11.39
N LEU A 370 -21.18 -7.60 12.11
CA LEU A 370 -21.00 -7.39 13.55
C LEU A 370 -20.88 -8.66 14.40
N PRO A 371 -21.69 -9.72 14.20
CA PRO A 371 -21.56 -10.97 14.96
C PRO A 371 -20.19 -11.66 14.81
N LEU A 372 -19.48 -11.40 13.71
CA LEU A 372 -18.16 -11.95 13.42
C LEU A 372 -17.01 -11.05 13.91
N LEU A 373 -17.30 -9.77 14.16
CA LEU A 373 -16.28 -8.73 14.38
C LEU A 373 -15.36 -9.04 15.56
N GLU A 374 -15.90 -9.49 16.69
CA GLU A 374 -15.09 -9.81 17.86
C GLU A 374 -14.09 -10.95 17.58
N GLY A 375 -14.52 -11.98 16.85
CA GLY A 375 -13.66 -13.07 16.42
C GLY A 375 -12.56 -12.59 15.46
N MET A 376 -12.87 -11.66 14.57
CA MET A 376 -11.89 -11.06 13.66
C MET A 376 -10.88 -10.18 14.40
N ILE A 377 -11.30 -9.44 15.43
CA ILE A 377 -10.41 -8.60 16.27
C ILE A 377 -9.46 -9.46 17.11
N LYS A 378 -9.95 -10.58 17.63
CA LYS A 378 -9.21 -11.53 18.48
C LYS A 378 -8.54 -12.65 17.68
N ASP A 379 -8.26 -12.39 16.42
CA ASP A 379 -7.66 -13.37 15.53
C ASP A 379 -6.24 -13.77 16.02
N PRO A 380 -6.01 -15.05 16.34
CA PRO A 380 -4.72 -15.50 16.85
C PRO A 380 -3.64 -15.53 15.77
N ALA A 381 -3.99 -15.55 14.48
CA ALA A 381 -3.01 -15.56 13.40
C ALA A 381 -2.20 -14.25 13.35
N VAL A 382 -2.73 -13.14 13.89
CA VAL A 382 -2.01 -11.87 13.96
C VAL A 382 -1.27 -11.64 15.27
N ASP A 383 -1.44 -12.48 16.29
CA ASP A 383 -0.88 -12.25 17.63
C ASP A 383 0.65 -12.16 17.63
N ALA A 384 1.31 -12.95 16.78
CA ALA A 384 2.76 -12.92 16.61
C ALA A 384 3.29 -11.57 16.08
N PHE A 385 2.43 -10.79 15.40
CA PHE A 385 2.79 -9.49 14.83
C PHE A 385 2.34 -8.31 15.70
N VAL A 386 1.51 -8.54 16.72
CA VAL A 386 0.99 -7.49 17.61
C VAL A 386 1.95 -7.25 18.78
N SER A 387 2.69 -6.15 18.71
CA SER A 387 3.61 -5.69 19.76
C SER A 387 3.02 -4.56 20.63
N ALA A 388 1.91 -3.97 20.22
CA ALA A 388 1.28 -2.86 20.91
C ALA A 388 0.87 -3.23 22.36
N PRO A 389 1.33 -2.51 23.39
CA PRO A 389 0.99 -2.82 24.77
C PRO A 389 -0.48 -2.50 25.09
N MET A 390 -1.11 -1.55 24.38
CA MET A 390 -2.50 -1.16 24.63
C MET A 390 -3.58 -2.21 24.31
N VAL A 391 -3.18 -3.36 23.75
CA VAL A 391 -4.10 -4.44 23.36
C VAL A 391 -4.45 -5.38 24.51
N ASP A 392 -3.77 -5.25 25.65
CA ASP A 392 -3.94 -6.13 26.82
C ASP A 392 -3.53 -5.38 28.11
N GLN A 393 -4.28 -5.58 29.19
CA GLN A 393 -4.06 -4.82 30.42
C GLN A 393 -2.74 -5.17 31.11
N ASP A 394 -2.36 -6.45 31.09
CA ASP A 394 -1.12 -6.90 31.72
C ASP A 394 0.09 -6.43 30.91
N ARG A 395 0.01 -6.50 29.58
CA ARG A 395 1.03 -5.90 28.69
C ARG A 395 1.18 -4.40 28.94
N LEU A 396 0.08 -3.68 29.08
CA LEU A 396 0.10 -2.24 29.33
C LEU A 396 0.73 -1.92 30.70
N ALA A 397 0.36 -2.66 31.75
CA ALA A 397 0.92 -2.50 33.09
C ALA A 397 2.43 -2.82 33.12
N CYS A 398 2.85 -3.90 32.45
CA CYS A 398 4.26 -4.25 32.29
C CYS A 398 5.04 -3.16 31.57
N PHE A 399 4.48 -2.64 30.46
CA PHE A 399 5.06 -1.52 29.73
C PHE A 399 5.24 -0.28 30.63
N PHE A 400 4.21 0.16 31.35
CA PHE A 400 4.32 1.32 32.25
C PHE A 400 5.34 1.11 33.37
N SER A 401 5.45 -0.12 33.90
CA SER A 401 6.43 -0.46 34.93
C SER A 401 7.87 -0.41 34.43
N SER A 402 8.08 -0.56 33.13
CA SER A 402 9.41 -0.45 32.49
C SER A 402 9.86 0.99 32.20
N LEU A 403 8.94 1.96 32.30
CA LEU A 403 9.24 3.35 31.97
C LEU A 403 10.02 4.04 33.09
N ILE A 404 10.90 4.95 32.68
CA ILE A 404 11.57 5.86 33.61
C ILE A 404 10.50 6.75 34.27
N SER A 405 10.38 6.63 35.59
CA SER A 405 9.44 7.42 36.38
C SER A 405 10.17 8.44 37.25
N PHE A 406 9.63 9.64 37.34
CA PHE A 406 10.11 10.71 38.24
C PHE A 406 9.06 10.92 39.32
N GLN A 407 9.44 10.75 40.59
CA GLN A 407 8.52 10.82 41.73
C GLN A 407 8.80 12.05 42.59
N GLY A 408 7.76 12.82 42.91
CA GLY A 408 7.81 13.87 43.93
C GLY A 408 7.63 13.29 45.34
N GLN A 409 7.91 14.11 46.38
CA GLN A 409 7.61 13.72 47.76
C GLN A 409 6.11 13.43 47.91
N ARG A 410 5.77 12.23 48.40
CA ARG A 410 4.38 11.89 48.73
C ARG A 410 3.87 12.87 49.80
N THR A 411 2.79 13.58 49.51
CA THR A 411 2.07 14.35 50.52
C THR A 411 1.52 13.38 51.56
N LYS A 412 1.87 13.58 52.84
CA LYS A 412 1.21 12.87 53.94
C LYS A 412 -0.27 13.20 53.86
N ALA A 413 -1.11 12.20 53.64
CA ALA A 413 -2.56 12.36 53.73
C ALA A 413 -2.88 12.87 55.14
N GLY A 414 -3.30 14.13 55.25
CA GLY A 414 -3.90 14.63 56.48
C GLY A 414 -5.20 13.87 56.69
N LEU A 415 -5.24 13.06 57.75
CA LEU A 415 -6.49 12.59 58.34
C LEU A 415 -7.37 13.82 58.58
N ARG A 416 -8.52 13.89 57.90
CA ARG A 416 -9.66 14.72 58.30
C ARG A 416 -10.83 13.81 58.59
#